data_AF-A0A918T6H4-F1
#
_entry.id   AF-A0A918T6H4-F1
#
_cell.length_a   1.000
_cell.length_b   1.000
_cell.length_c   1.000
_cell.angle_alpha   90.00
_cell.angle_beta   90.00
_cell.angle_gamma   90.00
#
_symmetry.space_group_name_H-M   'P 1'
#
loop_
_entity.id
_entity.type
_entity.pdbx_description
1 polymer ?
#
loop_
_entity_poly.entity_id
_entity_poly.type
_entity_poly.pdbx_seq_one_letter_code
_entity_poly.pdbx_strand_id
1 'polypeptide(L)'
;MSDPFDGTERSLGQLVASATAEMSALVHDEIALAKAELRQDVKRGGIGAVMGVGALVVLLFSLPMLSFALAYAINTWTGGHNGNGGWNLVWCFLLSFAFNVLLAGLLGAIAVSKFKKVKPPEKSIASAKQTAAVMQNVKPHPRPEGLPDADATMAKAQSVARSSV
;
A
#
# COMPACT_ATOMS: atom_id res chain seq x y z
N MET A 1 -16.42 64.25 6.05
CA MET A 1 -17.59 63.70 6.76
C MET A 1 -18.25 62.68 5.85
N SER A 2 -17.82 61.42 5.95
CA SER A 2 -18.50 60.23 5.38
C SER A 2 -17.81 59.00 5.97
N ASP A 3 -18.30 58.57 7.13
CA ASP A 3 -18.13 57.23 7.71
C ASP A 3 -19.41 56.42 7.37
N PRO A 4 -19.47 55.09 7.60
CA PRO A 4 -18.66 53.97 7.12
C PRO A 4 -19.60 52.90 6.48
N PHE A 5 -19.15 51.70 6.12
CA PHE A 5 -19.97 50.56 5.60
C PHE A 5 -20.32 50.56 4.10
N ASP A 6 -19.31 50.42 3.24
CA ASP A 6 -19.48 49.87 1.89
C ASP A 6 -19.50 48.34 1.97
N GLY A 7 -20.70 47.75 2.00
CA GLY A 7 -21.11 46.45 1.41
C GLY A 7 -20.26 45.17 1.55
N THR A 8 -19.21 45.15 2.36
CA THR A 8 -18.20 44.08 2.40
C THR A 8 -18.59 42.89 3.30
N GLU A 9 -19.90 42.68 3.54
CA GLU A 9 -20.36 41.43 4.12
C GLU A 9 -20.34 40.38 3.01
N ARG A 10 -19.24 39.64 2.89
CA ARG A 10 -19.16 38.50 1.98
C ARG A 10 -20.37 37.61 2.27
N SER A 11 -21.21 37.40 1.25
CA SER A 11 -22.47 36.68 1.45
C SER A 11 -22.17 35.30 2.04
N LEU A 12 -23.05 34.79 2.90
CA LEU A 12 -22.88 33.46 3.52
C LEU A 12 -22.62 32.37 2.47
N GLY A 13 -23.24 32.48 1.29
CA GLY A 13 -22.98 31.59 0.16
C GLY A 13 -21.55 31.68 -0.38
N GLN A 14 -20.97 32.88 -0.44
CA GLN A 14 -19.58 33.07 -0.85
C GLN A 14 -18.55 32.66 0.20
N LEU A 15 -18.88 32.73 1.50
CA LEU A 15 -18.05 32.24 2.61
C LEU A 15 -18.05 30.71 2.68
N VAL A 16 -19.22 30.09 2.53
CA VAL A 16 -19.34 28.62 2.49
C VAL A 16 -18.68 28.06 1.23
N ALA A 17 -18.84 28.72 0.07
CA ALA A 17 -18.17 28.32 -1.16
C ALA A 17 -16.64 28.41 -1.05
N SER A 18 -16.09 29.47 -0.44
CA SER A 18 -14.64 29.57 -0.24
C SER A 18 -14.12 28.55 0.77
N ALA A 19 -14.82 28.34 1.89
CA ALA A 19 -14.44 27.34 2.88
C ALA A 19 -14.46 25.91 2.31
N THR A 20 -15.44 25.61 1.44
CA THR A 20 -15.52 24.31 0.76
C THR A 20 -14.40 24.15 -0.26
N ALA A 21 -14.03 25.22 -0.97
CA ALA A 21 -12.91 25.21 -1.91
C ALA A 21 -11.56 25.00 -1.20
N GLU A 22 -11.35 25.64 -0.04
CA GLU A 22 -10.15 25.45 0.77
C GLU A 22 -10.06 24.04 1.36
N MET A 23 -11.16 23.48 1.85
CA MET A 23 -11.19 22.07 2.25
C MET A 23 -10.87 21.14 1.07
N SER A 24 -11.39 21.43 -0.12
CA SER A 24 -11.12 20.63 -1.31
C SER A 24 -9.65 20.69 -1.73
N ALA A 25 -9.01 21.87 -1.60
CA ALA A 25 -7.57 22.04 -1.83
C ALA A 25 -6.73 21.23 -0.83
N LEU A 26 -7.05 21.30 0.47
CA LEU A 26 -6.36 20.52 1.51
C LEU A 26 -6.45 19.01 1.28
N VAL A 27 -7.64 18.50 0.93
CA VAL A 27 -7.83 17.08 0.63
C VAL A 27 -6.99 16.67 -0.59
N HIS A 28 -6.90 17.51 -1.60
CA HIS A 28 -6.09 17.23 -2.78
C HIS A 28 -4.59 17.16 -2.45
N ASP A 29 -4.12 18.06 -1.59
CA ASP A 29 -2.74 18.08 -1.13
C ASP A 29 -2.40 16.85 -0.28
N GLU A 30 -3.29 16.44 0.63
CA GLU A 30 -3.10 15.23 1.44
C GLU A 30 -3.07 13.97 0.56
N ILE A 31 -3.91 13.90 -0.46
CA ILE A 31 -3.88 12.80 -1.45
C ILE A 31 -2.59 12.85 -2.26
N ALA A 32 -2.13 14.03 -2.67
CA ALA A 32 -0.88 14.19 -3.41
C ALA A 32 0.32 13.71 -2.57
N LEU A 33 0.33 14.04 -1.28
CA LEU A 33 1.33 13.61 -0.33
C LEU A 33 1.28 12.09 -0.11
N ALA A 34 0.10 11.54 0.20
CA ALA A 34 -0.09 10.09 0.38
C ALA A 34 0.30 9.31 -0.89
N LYS A 35 0.04 9.87 -2.07
CA LYS A 35 0.48 9.28 -3.35
C LYS A 35 1.99 9.35 -3.52
N ALA A 36 2.64 10.42 -3.07
CA ALA A 36 4.10 10.52 -3.09
C ALA A 36 4.74 9.51 -2.13
N GLU A 37 4.21 9.36 -0.92
CA GLU A 37 4.65 8.36 0.06
C GLU A 37 4.45 6.94 -0.47
N LEU A 38 3.25 6.62 -0.99
CA LEU A 38 2.98 5.32 -1.60
C LEU A 38 3.92 5.01 -2.76
N ARG A 39 4.24 5.99 -3.61
CA ARG A 39 5.23 5.80 -4.70
C ARG A 39 6.62 5.52 -4.14
N GLN A 40 7.00 6.20 -3.07
CA GLN A 40 8.28 5.97 -2.41
C GLN A 40 8.35 4.57 -1.78
N ASP A 41 7.26 4.11 -1.15
CA ASP A 41 7.15 2.77 -0.59
C ASP A 41 7.16 1.70 -1.66
N VAL A 42 6.44 1.88 -2.77
CA VAL A 42 6.48 0.98 -3.92
C VAL A 42 7.88 0.93 -4.52
N LYS A 43 8.57 2.07 -4.64
CA LYS A 43 9.95 2.10 -5.16
C LYS A 43 10.92 1.37 -4.23
N ARG A 44 10.85 1.64 -2.92
CA ARG A 44 11.68 0.98 -1.90
C ARG A 44 11.40 -0.52 -1.84
N GLY A 45 10.13 -0.91 -1.82
CA GLY A 45 9.68 -2.29 -1.87
C GLY A 45 10.11 -3.00 -3.16
N GLY A 46 10.02 -2.31 -4.30
CA GLY A 46 10.47 -2.82 -5.60
C GLY A 46 11.97 -3.06 -5.67
N ILE A 47 12.78 -2.12 -5.19
CA ILE A 47 14.24 -2.28 -5.09
C ILE A 47 14.57 -3.45 -4.15
N GLY A 48 13.92 -3.51 -2.98
CA GLY A 48 14.06 -4.61 -2.03
C GLY A 48 13.71 -5.97 -2.66
N ALA A 49 12.64 -6.05 -3.43
CA ALA A 49 12.22 -7.27 -4.11
C ALA A 49 13.24 -7.70 -5.19
N VAL A 50 13.73 -6.78 -6.02
CA VAL A 50 14.74 -7.07 -7.04
C VAL A 50 16.04 -7.54 -6.40
N MET A 51 16.52 -6.86 -5.35
CA MET A 51 17.71 -7.29 -4.63
C MET A 51 17.51 -8.64 -3.95
N GLY A 52 16.32 -8.88 -3.38
CA GLY A 52 15.98 -10.17 -2.76
C GLY A 52 15.99 -11.31 -3.75
N VAL A 53 15.34 -11.15 -4.91
CA VAL A 53 15.38 -12.14 -6.00
C VAL A 53 16.80 -12.32 -6.52
N GLY A 54 17.54 -11.22 -6.73
CA GLY A 54 18.95 -11.27 -7.16
C GLY A 54 19.82 -12.05 -6.19
N ALA A 55 19.67 -11.83 -4.88
CA ALA A 55 20.40 -12.58 -3.85
C ALA A 55 20.05 -14.07 -3.88
N LEU A 56 18.77 -14.44 -4.06
CA LEU A 56 18.36 -15.83 -4.20
C LEU A 56 18.96 -16.49 -5.45
N VAL A 57 19.02 -15.77 -6.57
CA VAL A 57 19.67 -16.25 -7.80
C VAL A 57 21.16 -16.49 -7.54
N VAL A 58 21.88 -15.53 -6.98
CA VAL A 58 23.32 -15.68 -6.68
C VAL A 58 23.57 -16.86 -5.74
N LEU A 59 22.76 -16.99 -4.67
CA LEU A 59 22.86 -18.13 -3.75
C LEU A 59 22.61 -19.46 -4.48
N LEU A 60 21.58 -19.54 -5.33
CA LEU A 60 21.27 -20.75 -6.09
C LEU A 60 22.40 -21.13 -7.05
N PHE A 61 22.97 -20.17 -7.77
CA PHE A 61 24.14 -20.40 -8.64
C PHE A 61 25.43 -20.71 -7.86
N SER A 62 25.52 -20.34 -6.58
CA SER A 62 26.66 -20.68 -5.72
C SER A 62 26.61 -22.11 -5.16
N LEU A 63 25.43 -22.77 -5.17
CA LEU A 63 25.25 -24.12 -4.59
C LEU A 63 26.19 -25.20 -5.16
N PRO A 64 26.47 -25.25 -6.49
CA PRO A 64 27.46 -26.19 -7.01
C PRO A 64 28.86 -25.92 -6.43
N MET A 65 29.28 -24.65 -6.38
CA MET A 65 30.58 -24.27 -5.83
C MET A 65 30.69 -24.59 -4.33
N LEU A 66 29.63 -24.33 -3.56
CA LEU A 66 29.53 -24.72 -2.16
C LEU A 66 29.61 -26.25 -1.98
N SER A 67 28.98 -27.01 -2.89
CA SER A 67 29.04 -28.47 -2.86
C SER A 67 30.46 -28.99 -3.12
N PHE A 68 31.21 -28.40 -4.07
CA PHE A 68 32.63 -28.71 -4.25
C PHE A 68 33.44 -28.38 -3.00
N ALA A 69 33.27 -27.17 -2.45
CA ALA A 69 33.99 -26.75 -1.25
C ALA A 69 33.74 -27.69 -0.06
N LEU A 70 32.49 -28.08 0.19
CA LEU A 70 32.13 -29.03 1.24
C LEU A 70 32.70 -30.43 0.96
N ALA A 71 32.63 -30.91 -0.28
CA ALA A 71 33.14 -32.24 -0.62
C ALA A 71 34.66 -32.33 -0.38
N TYR A 72 35.41 -31.31 -0.79
CA TYR A 72 36.84 -31.23 -0.50
C TYR A 72 37.13 -31.06 0.99
N ALA A 73 36.33 -30.26 1.72
CA ALA A 73 36.49 -30.10 3.16
C ALA A 73 36.25 -31.42 3.93
N ILE A 74 35.26 -32.23 3.52
CA ILE A 74 35.00 -33.55 4.11
C ILE A 74 36.16 -34.50 3.78
N ASN A 75 36.65 -34.47 2.54
CA ASN A 75 37.74 -35.34 2.11
C ASN A 75 39.06 -35.01 2.84
N THR A 76 39.38 -33.73 3.06
CA THR A 76 40.57 -33.32 3.83
C THR A 76 40.46 -33.72 5.30
N TRP A 77 39.29 -33.54 5.91
CA TRP A 77 39.05 -33.91 7.32
C TRP A 77 39.11 -35.42 7.57
N THR A 78 38.72 -36.23 6.57
CA THR A 78 38.78 -37.71 6.63
C THR A 78 40.16 -38.29 6.33
N GLY A 79 41.21 -37.48 6.25
CA GLY A 79 42.60 -37.94 6.06
C GLY A 79 43.10 -37.89 4.62
N GLY A 80 42.36 -37.24 3.70
CA GLY A 80 42.79 -37.02 2.31
C GLY A 80 44.09 -36.21 2.19
N HIS A 81 44.43 -35.36 3.17
CA HIS A 81 45.71 -34.63 3.18
C HIS A 81 46.92 -35.57 3.38
N ASN A 82 46.75 -36.68 4.11
CA ASN A 82 47.86 -37.54 4.53
C ASN A 82 48.17 -38.65 3.52
N GLY A 83 47.59 -38.61 2.32
CA GLY A 83 47.83 -39.54 1.21
C GLY A 83 47.29 -40.97 1.39
N ASN A 84 46.83 -41.35 2.59
CA ASN A 84 46.59 -42.75 2.97
C ASN A 84 45.17 -43.05 3.52
N GLY A 85 44.11 -42.33 3.12
CA GLY A 85 42.77 -42.72 3.60
C GLY A 85 41.58 -41.80 3.39
N GLY A 86 41.66 -40.80 2.49
CA GLY A 86 40.50 -39.96 2.21
C GLY A 86 39.31 -40.78 1.71
N TRP A 87 38.11 -40.48 2.20
CA TRP A 87 36.89 -41.14 1.73
C TRP A 87 36.70 -40.91 0.22
N ASN A 88 36.08 -41.86 -0.48
CA ASN A 88 35.84 -41.71 -1.92
C ASN A 88 35.06 -40.41 -2.19
N LEU A 89 35.53 -39.60 -3.15
CA LEU A 89 34.94 -38.28 -3.45
C LEU A 89 33.43 -38.36 -3.71
N VAL A 90 32.94 -39.46 -4.29
CA VAL A 90 31.51 -39.68 -4.53
C VAL A 90 30.71 -39.58 -3.21
N TRP A 91 31.20 -40.20 -2.13
CA TRP A 91 30.55 -40.12 -0.81
C TRP A 91 30.61 -38.71 -0.23
N CYS A 92 31.72 -38.00 -0.42
CA CYS A 92 31.85 -36.61 0.01
C CYS A 92 30.87 -35.67 -0.72
N PHE A 93 30.70 -35.84 -2.03
CA PHE A 93 29.70 -35.10 -2.81
C PHE A 93 28.27 -35.45 -2.40
N LEU A 94 27.99 -36.73 -2.13
CA LEU A 94 26.66 -37.17 -1.69
C LEU A 94 26.30 -36.58 -0.32
N LEU A 95 27.24 -36.57 0.64
CA LEU A 95 27.05 -35.90 1.93
C LEU A 95 26.86 -34.39 1.77
N SER A 96 27.67 -33.74 0.92
CA SER A 96 27.57 -32.30 0.67
C SER A 96 26.23 -31.92 0.05
N PHE A 97 25.74 -32.73 -0.89
CA PHE A 97 24.43 -32.58 -1.49
C PHE A 97 23.33 -32.76 -0.43
N ALA A 98 23.38 -33.83 0.36
CA ALA A 98 22.43 -34.07 1.44
C ALA A 98 22.38 -32.89 2.44
N PHE A 99 23.54 -32.36 2.83
CA PHE A 99 23.64 -31.18 3.68
C PHE A 99 22.95 -29.95 3.05
N ASN A 100 23.21 -29.65 1.78
CA ASN A 100 22.57 -28.53 1.08
C ASN A 100 21.05 -28.71 0.97
N VAL A 101 20.56 -29.92 0.70
CA VAL A 101 19.13 -30.23 0.65
C VAL A 101 18.47 -30.03 2.01
N LEU A 102 19.10 -30.50 3.09
CA LEU A 102 18.59 -30.30 4.46
C LEU A 102 18.55 -28.82 4.83
N LEU A 103 19.62 -28.06 4.50
CA LEU A 103 19.69 -26.63 4.74
C LEU A 103 18.60 -25.87 3.94
N ALA A 104 18.42 -26.21 2.67
CA ALA A 104 17.37 -25.64 1.82
C ALA A 104 15.98 -25.96 2.37
N GLY A 105 15.75 -27.20 2.82
CA GLY A 105 14.50 -27.61 3.46
C GLY A 105 14.20 -26.83 4.74
N LEU A 106 15.20 -26.63 5.60
CA LEU A 106 15.06 -25.85 6.82
C LEU A 106 14.75 -24.37 6.51
N LEU A 107 15.50 -23.75 5.60
CA LEU A 107 15.27 -22.36 5.19
C LEU A 107 13.88 -22.20 4.54
N GLY A 108 13.48 -23.13 3.68
CA GLY A 108 12.15 -23.17 3.07
C GLY A 108 11.04 -23.31 4.10
N ALA A 109 11.20 -24.18 5.10
CA ALA A 109 10.25 -24.36 6.19
C ALA A 109 10.10 -23.08 7.03
N ILE A 110 11.21 -22.40 7.35
CA ILE A 110 11.20 -21.11 8.06
C ILE A 110 10.50 -20.05 7.20
N ALA A 111 10.83 -19.96 5.91
CA ALA A 111 10.21 -19.01 4.99
C ALA A 111 8.70 -19.21 4.93
N VAL A 112 8.23 -20.43 4.67
CA VAL A 112 6.80 -20.78 4.63
C VAL A 112 6.13 -20.47 5.98
N SER A 113 6.78 -20.76 7.09
CA SER A 113 6.25 -20.46 8.43
C SER A 113 6.11 -18.97 8.68
N LYS A 114 7.01 -18.13 8.14
CA LYS A 114 6.92 -16.67 8.22
C LYS A 114 5.84 -16.13 7.29
N PHE A 115 5.76 -16.61 6.05
CA PHE A 115 4.71 -16.20 5.10
C PHE A 115 3.31 -16.56 5.58
N LYS A 116 3.11 -17.76 6.17
CA LYS A 116 1.82 -18.16 6.76
C LYS A 116 1.36 -17.26 7.91
N LYS A 117 2.29 -16.57 8.60
CA LYS A 117 1.96 -15.62 9.67
C LYS A 117 1.52 -14.25 9.14
N VAL A 118 1.87 -13.92 7.90
CA VAL A 118 1.47 -12.67 7.25
C VAL A 118 0.10 -12.89 6.61
N LYS A 119 -0.96 -12.51 7.33
CA LYS A 119 -2.31 -12.48 6.75
C LYS A 119 -2.39 -11.31 5.76
N PRO A 120 -2.97 -11.49 4.56
CA PRO A 120 -3.25 -10.36 3.68
C PRO A 120 -4.13 -9.34 4.42
N PRO A 121 -4.03 -8.03 4.13
CA PRO A 121 -4.80 -6.99 4.80
C PRO A 121 -6.27 -7.00 4.35
N GLU A 122 -6.98 -8.10 4.63
CA GLU A 122 -8.38 -8.33 4.23
C GLU A 122 -9.31 -7.26 4.79
N LYS A 123 -9.07 -6.82 6.03
CA LYS A 123 -9.85 -5.75 6.68
C LYS A 123 -9.71 -4.43 5.91
N SER A 124 -8.49 -4.06 5.53
CA SER A 124 -8.24 -2.83 4.78
C SER A 124 -8.83 -2.88 3.37
N ILE A 125 -8.73 -4.03 2.68
CA ILE A 125 -9.32 -4.22 1.35
C ILE A 125 -10.85 -4.20 1.44
N ALA A 126 -11.44 -4.85 2.44
CA ALA A 126 -12.88 -4.86 2.65
C ALA A 126 -13.43 -3.46 2.96
N SER A 127 -12.77 -2.72 3.86
CA SER A 127 -13.14 -1.32 4.16
C SER A 127 -13.04 -0.44 2.92
N ALA A 128 -11.95 -0.54 2.14
CA ALA A 128 -11.80 0.22 0.90
C ALA A 128 -12.92 -0.09 -0.11
N LYS A 129 -13.26 -1.37 -0.28
CA LYS A 129 -14.38 -1.81 -1.15
C LYS A 129 -15.73 -1.30 -0.66
N GLN A 130 -15.98 -1.33 0.64
CA GLN A 130 -17.23 -0.84 1.22
C GLN A 130 -17.36 0.67 1.04
N THR A 131 -16.29 1.45 1.24
CA THR A 131 -16.28 2.89 0.98
C THR A 131 -16.55 3.21 -0.48
N ALA A 132 -15.89 2.48 -1.41
CA ALA A 132 -16.17 2.61 -2.84
C ALA A 132 -17.62 2.25 -3.18
N ALA A 133 -18.18 1.23 -2.50
CA ALA A 133 -19.54 0.76 -2.73
C ALA A 133 -20.62 1.76 -2.26
N VAL A 134 -20.36 2.49 -1.18
CA VAL A 134 -21.25 3.57 -0.74
C VAL A 134 -21.15 4.75 -1.69
N MET A 135 -19.94 5.12 -2.13
CA MET A 135 -19.73 6.27 -3.03
C MET A 135 -20.40 6.09 -4.39
N GLN A 136 -20.36 4.88 -4.97
CA GLN A 136 -21.03 4.59 -6.25
C GLN A 136 -22.57 4.57 -6.15
N ASN A 137 -23.13 4.31 -4.97
CA ASN A 137 -24.57 4.29 -4.73
C ASN A 137 -25.15 5.68 -4.45
N VAL A 138 -24.31 6.69 -4.23
CA VAL A 138 -24.75 8.10 -4.15
C VAL A 138 -24.98 8.60 -5.57
N LYS A 139 -26.23 8.49 -6.04
CA LYS A 139 -26.66 9.12 -7.29
C LYS A 139 -26.60 10.65 -7.10
N PRO A 140 -25.88 11.41 -7.95
CA PRO A 140 -25.87 12.86 -7.87
C PRO A 140 -27.33 13.33 -7.96
N HIS A 141 -27.85 13.91 -6.88
CA HIS A 141 -29.17 14.53 -6.94
C HIS A 141 -29.04 15.73 -7.88
N PRO A 142 -29.73 15.73 -9.04
CA PRO A 142 -29.87 16.95 -9.81
C PRO A 142 -30.55 17.96 -8.90
N ARG A 143 -29.97 19.16 -8.76
CA ARG A 143 -30.69 20.28 -8.16
C ARG A 143 -32.02 20.40 -8.91
N PRO A 144 -33.19 20.36 -8.24
CA PRO A 144 -34.45 20.56 -8.94
C PRO A 144 -34.41 21.96 -9.57
N GLU A 145 -34.42 22.01 -10.91
CA GLU A 145 -34.47 23.24 -11.71
C GLU A 145 -35.87 23.88 -11.66
N GLY A 146 -36.42 24.05 -10.45
CA GLY A 146 -37.79 24.47 -10.23
C GLY A 146 -38.09 24.80 -8.78
N LEU A 147 -37.13 25.41 -8.06
CA LEU A 147 -37.52 26.19 -6.88
C LEU A 147 -38.50 27.27 -7.38
N PRO A 148 -39.72 27.38 -6.82
CA PRO A 148 -40.62 28.46 -7.18
C PRO A 148 -39.84 29.76 -7.04
N ASP A 149 -39.85 30.58 -8.09
CA ASP A 149 -39.21 31.90 -8.09
C ASP A 149 -39.44 32.55 -6.72
N ALA A 150 -38.38 33.09 -6.11
CA ALA A 150 -38.43 33.65 -4.76
C ALA A 150 -39.64 34.61 -4.57
N ASP A 151 -40.11 35.20 -5.67
CA ASP A 151 -41.33 36.00 -5.77
C ASP A 151 -42.62 35.24 -5.40
N ALA A 152 -42.79 33.97 -5.80
CA ALA A 152 -43.98 33.17 -5.50
C ALA A 152 -44.03 32.73 -4.02
N THR A 153 -42.86 32.47 -3.42
CA THR A 153 -42.73 32.15 -1.99
C THR A 153 -42.93 33.39 -1.12
N MET A 154 -42.47 34.56 -1.56
CA MET A 154 -42.74 35.85 -0.90
C MET A 154 -44.19 36.31 -1.05
N ALA A 155 -44.82 36.13 -2.21
CA ALA A 155 -46.23 36.46 -2.42
C ALA A 155 -47.17 35.63 -1.53
N LYS A 156 -46.87 34.33 -1.35
CA LYS A 156 -47.62 33.46 -0.44
C LYS A 156 -47.40 33.81 1.03
N ALA A 157 -46.20 34.26 1.39
CA ALA A 157 -45.92 34.75 2.75
C ALA A 157 -46.69 36.06 3.05
N GLN A 158 -46.79 36.96 2.08
CA GLN A 158 -47.54 38.22 2.22
C GLN A 158 -49.06 38.02 2.24
N SER A 159 -49.60 37.04 1.50
CA SER A 159 -51.04 36.74 1.54
C SER A 159 -51.48 36.15 2.89
N VAL A 160 -50.61 35.38 3.54
CA VAL A 160 -50.89 34.82 4.88
C VAL A 160 -50.80 35.92 5.96
N ALA A 161 -49.89 36.89 5.82
CA ALA A 161 -49.76 38.01 6.75
C ALA A 161 -50.89 39.06 6.64
N ARG A 162 -51.57 39.17 5.49
CA ARG A 162 -52.71 40.10 5.29
C ARG A 162 -54.07 39.57 5.73
N SER A 163 -54.20 38.27 6.01
CA SER A 163 -55.49 37.64 6.35
C SER A 163 -55.79 37.61 7.86
N SER A 164 -54.90 38.17 8.69
CA SER A 164 -55.00 38.16 10.16
C SER A 164 -55.29 39.55 10.76
N VAL A 165 -55.94 40.44 10.00
CA VAL A 165 -56.49 41.72 10.47
C VAL A 165 -57.98 41.76 10.17
#